data_AF-A0A7U7IAK6-F1
#
_entry.id   AF-A0A7U7IAK6-F1
#
_cell.length_a   1.000
_cell.length_b   1.000
_cell.length_c   1.000
_cell.angle_alpha   90.00
_cell.angle_beta   90.00
_cell.angle_gamma   90.00
#
_symmetry.space_group_name_H-M   'P 1'
#
loop_
_entity.id
_entity.type
_entity.pdbx_description
1 polymer ?
#
loop_
_entity_poly.entity_id
_entity_poly.type
_entity_poly.pdbx_seq_one_letter_code
_entity_poly.pdbx_strand_id
1 'polypeptide(L)' 'MVMHNPPHPGETLLEDVLPALDISIAELARRLGFARETLSRVWLGVQADYDLWQARQREQPHIERFAAIA' A
#
# COMPACT_ATOMS: atom_id res chain seq x y z
N MET A 1 -13.14 19.73 9.23
CA MET A 1 -13.69 18.65 8.38
C MET A 1 -12.87 17.41 8.65
N VAL A 2 -13.51 16.30 9.03
CA VAL A 2 -12.82 15.01 9.20
C VAL A 2 -12.44 14.52 7.81
N MET A 3 -11.14 14.50 7.49
CA MET A 3 -10.68 13.78 6.31
C MET A 3 -10.87 12.30 6.61
N HIS A 4 -11.76 11.65 5.86
CA HIS A 4 -11.78 10.19 5.80
C HIS A 4 -10.39 9.73 5.36
N ASN A 5 -9.77 8.86 6.14
CA ASN A 5 -8.57 8.13 5.74
C ASN A 5 -9.03 7.00 4.83
N PRO A 6 -8.94 7.11 3.49
CA PRO A 6 -9.39 6.01 2.64
C PRO A 6 -8.51 4.78 2.91
N PRO A 7 -9.08 3.56 2.85
CA PRO A 7 -8.27 2.34 2.87
C PRO A 7 -7.25 2.41 1.74
N HIS A 8 -6.08 1.84 1.99
CA HIS A 8 -4.96 1.90 1.06
C HIS A 8 -5.39 1.31 -0.29
N PRO A 9 -5.16 1.95 -1.45
CA PRO A 9 -5.65 1.42 -2.73
C PRO A 9 -5.15 0.01 -3.05
N GLY A 10 -3.99 -0.39 -2.53
CA GLY A 10 -3.52 -1.77 -2.60
C GLY A 10 -4.09 -2.69 -1.51
N GLU A 11 -4.42 -2.16 -0.33
CA GLU A 11 -5.07 -2.90 0.76
C GLU A 11 -6.49 -3.31 0.35
N THR A 12 -7.28 -2.41 -0.25
CA THR A 12 -8.61 -2.74 -0.80
C THR A 12 -8.56 -3.91 -1.79
N LEU A 13 -7.51 -4.00 -2.61
CA LEU A 13 -7.34 -5.13 -3.51
C LEU A 13 -7.17 -6.46 -2.74
N LEU A 14 -6.35 -6.47 -1.68
CA LEU A 14 -6.04 -7.68 -0.91
C LEU A 14 -7.11 -8.06 0.11
N GLU A 15 -7.75 -7.08 0.74
CA GLU A 15 -8.70 -7.26 1.84
C GLU A 15 -10.15 -7.35 1.35
N ASP A 16 -10.49 -6.65 0.27
CA ASP A 16 -11.86 -6.64 -0.25
C ASP A 16 -11.98 -7.45 -1.55
N VAL A 17 -11.13 -7.16 -2.55
CA VAL A 17 -11.33 -7.68 -3.92
C VAL A 17 -10.92 -9.15 -4.04
N LEU A 18 -9.71 -9.51 -3.62
CA LEU A 18 -9.22 -10.89 -3.70
C LEU A 18 -10.09 -11.86 -2.87
N PRO A 19 -10.51 -11.52 -1.63
CA PRO A 19 -11.37 -12.39 -0.83
C PRO A 19 -12.80 -12.47 -1.39
N ALA A 20 -13.35 -11.35 -1.89
CA ALA A 20 -14.69 -11.37 -2.50
C ALA A 20 -14.75 -12.21 -3.78
N LEU A 21 -13.63 -12.31 -4.50
CA LEU A 21 -13.53 -13.12 -5.72
C LEU A 21 -12.99 -14.53 -5.47
N ASP A 22 -12.59 -14.86 -4.24
CA ASP A 22 -11.92 -16.11 -3.86
C ASP A 22 -10.74 -16.47 -4.78
N ILE A 23 -9.92 -15.47 -5.11
CA ILE A 23 -8.73 -15.65 -5.97
C ILE A 23 -7.47 -15.12 -5.30
N SER A 24 -6.34 -15.74 -5.63
CA SER A 24 -5.04 -15.23 -5.23
C SER A 24 -4.57 -14.10 -6.15
N ILE A 25 -3.59 -13.31 -5.69
CA ILE A 25 -2.94 -12.30 -6.53
C ILE A 25 -2.25 -12.92 -7.76
N ALA A 26 -1.80 -14.18 -7.67
CA ALA A 26 -1.21 -14.90 -8.80
C ALA A 26 -2.27 -15.27 -9.85
N GLU A 27 -3.45 -15.68 -9.38
CA GLU A 27 -4.60 -15.97 -10.24
C GLU A 27 -5.14 -14.70 -10.90
N LEU A 28 -5.19 -13.58 -10.17
CA LEU A 28 -5.51 -12.28 -10.73
C LEU A 28 -4.51 -11.87 -11.82
N ALA A 29 -3.20 -12.01 -11.57
CA ALA A 29 -2.16 -11.72 -12.56
C ALA A 29 -2.33 -12.57 -13.82
N ARG A 30 -2.60 -13.87 -13.66
CA ARG A 30 -2.87 -14.79 -14.78
C ARG A 30 -4.08 -14.35 -15.60
N ARG A 31 -5.19 -13.98 -14.94
CA ARG A 31 -6.42 -13.51 -15.61
C ARG A 31 -6.22 -12.20 -16.38
N LEU A 32 -5.35 -11.33 -15.87
CA LEU A 32 -5.00 -10.06 -16.52
C LEU A 32 -3.89 -10.21 -17.57
N GLY A 33 -3.33 -11.41 -17.77
CA GLY A 33 -2.23 -11.64 -18.72
C GLY A 33 -0.89 -11.05 -18.28
N PHE A 34 -0.72 -10.77 -16.98
CA PHE A 34 0.52 -10.24 -16.42
C PHE A 34 1.34 -11.31 -15.71
N ALA A 35 2.66 -11.14 -15.73
CA ALA A 35 3.52 -11.87 -14.81
C ALA A 35 3.18 -11.47 -13.36
N ARG A 36 3.15 -12.44 -12.44
CA ARG A 36 2.85 -12.22 -11.01
C ARG A 36 3.70 -11.08 -10.42
N GLU A 37 5.00 -11.12 -10.69
CA GLU A 37 5.98 -10.12 -10.27
C GLU A 37 5.66 -8.71 -10.76
N THR A 38 5.09 -8.55 -11.95
CA THR A 38 4.67 -7.25 -12.49
C THR A 38 3.50 -6.71 -11.69
N LEU A 39 2.50 -7.55 -11.43
CA LEU A 39 1.36 -7.15 -10.61
C LEU A 39 1.78 -6.82 -9.16
N SER A 40 2.69 -7.61 -8.59
CA SER A 40 3.25 -7.34 -7.26
C SER A 40 4.05 -6.03 -7.20
N ARG A 41 4.85 -5.70 -8.22
CA ARG A 41 5.59 -4.42 -8.30
C ARG A 41 4.66 -3.22 -8.40
N VAL A 42 3.63 -3.29 -9.25
CA VAL A 42 2.63 -2.23 -9.40
C VAL A 42 1.92 -2.00 -8.07
N TRP A 43 1.51 -3.07 -7.39
CA TRP A 43 0.87 -3.00 -6.08
C TRP A 43 1.77 -2.33 -5.04
N LEU A 44 3.03 -2.76 -4.91
CA LEU A 44 4.00 -2.16 -3.99
C LEU A 44 4.23 -0.67 -4.27
N GLY A 45 4.28 -0.27 -5.55
CA GLY A 45 4.43 1.13 -5.92
C GLY A 45 3.26 1.98 -5.45
N VAL A 46 2.03 1.50 -5.70
CA VAL A 46 0.80 2.18 -5.26
C VAL A 46 0.71 2.27 -3.72
N GLN A 47 1.19 1.24 -3.00
CA GLN A 47 1.33 1.28 -1.54
C GLN A 47 2.36 2.33 -1.10
N ALA A 48 3.55 2.35 -1.68
CA ALA A 48 4.58 3.30 -1.27
C ALA A 48 4.15 4.76 -1.49
N ASP A 49 3.47 5.06 -2.61
CA ASP A 49 3.01 6.41 -2.93
C ASP A 49 1.96 6.93 -1.94
N TYR A 50 1.02 6.07 -1.54
CA TYR A 50 -0.01 6.45 -0.58
C TYR A 50 0.53 6.50 0.85
N ASP A 51 1.47 5.62 1.24
CA ASP A 51 2.20 5.72 2.51
C ASP A 51 2.93 7.05 2.62
N LEU A 52 3.60 7.47 1.54
CA LEU A 52 4.28 8.75 1.47
C LEU A 52 3.30 9.92 1.56
N TRP A 53 2.15 9.84 0.87
CA TRP A 53 1.10 10.84 0.96
C TRP A 53 0.54 10.96 2.39
N GLN A 54 0.30 9.83 3.07
CA GLN A 54 -0.12 9.78 4.47
C GLN A 54 0.93 10.38 5.41
N ALA A 55 2.20 10.02 5.22
CA ALA A 55 3.30 10.56 6.04
C ALA A 55 3.41 12.08 5.90
N ARG A 56 3.13 12.63 4.71
CA ARG A 56 3.09 14.09 4.47
C ARG A 56 1.93 14.79 5.17
N GLN A 57 0.84 14.09 5.42
CA GLN A 57 -0.36 14.63 6.10
C GLN A 57 -0.24 14.60 7.63
N ARG A 58 0.66 13.78 8.17
CA ARG A 58 0.89 13.64 9.62
C ARG A 58 1.92 14.66 10.10
N GLU A 59 1.74 15.18 11.31
CA GLU A 59 2.80 15.92 11.99
C GLU A 59 4.01 14.99 12.15
N GLN A 60 5.16 15.43 11.65
CA GLN A 60 6.38 14.64 11.75
C GLN A 60 6.75 14.50 13.22
N PRO A 61 6.96 13.26 13.72
CA PRO A 61 7.41 13.07 15.08
C PRO A 61 8.79 13.73 15.24
N HIS A 62 9.06 14.27 16.42
CA HIS A 62 10.41 14.73 16.74
C HIS A 62 11.36 13.53 16.75
N ILE A 63 12.29 13.48 15.79
CA ILE A 63 13.29 12.42 15.68
C ILE A 63 14.61 12.93 16.25
N GLU A 64 15.01 12.40 17.40
CA GLU A 64 16.36 12.63 17.91
C GLU A 64 17.39 11.90 17.04
N ARG A 65 18.46 12.61 16.65
CA ARG A 65 19.56 11.98 15.93
C ARG A 65 20.18 10.89 16.80
N PHE A 66 20.41 9.71 16.24
CA PHE A 66 21.12 8.61 16.92
C PHE A 66 22.47 9.01 17.52
N ALA A 67 23.17 9.99 16.91
CA ALA A 67 24.43 10.52 17.41
C ALA A 67 24.28 11.47 18.64
N ALA A 68 23.07 11.85 19.03
CA ALA A 68 22.78 12.72 20.16
C ALA A 68 22.38 11.94 21.43
N ILE A 69 22.29 10.61 21.34
CA ILE A 69 21.87 9.68 22.40
C ILE A 69 23.07 8.90 22.97
N ALA A 70 24.30 9.26 22.57
CA ALA A 70 25.56 8.61 22.93
C ALA A 70 26.47 9.55 23.72
#